data_AF-A0A0F6ICC5-F1
#
_entry.id   AF-A0A0F6ICC5-F1
#
_cell.length_a   1.000
_cell.length_b   1.000
_cell.length_c   1.000
_cell.angle_alpha   90.00
_cell.angle_beta   90.00
_cell.angle_gamma   90.00
#
_symmetry.space_group_name_H-M   'P 1'
#
loop_
_entity.id
_entity.type
_entity.pdbx_description
1 polymer ?
#
loop_
_entity_poly.entity_id
_entity_poly.type
_entity_poly.pdbx_seq_one_letter_code
_entity_poly.pdbx_strand_id
1 'polypeptide(L)' 'MEYLVDDNQLKHGLYSPGYHIPVYPSEKLYEDKPDIVVVLAWQHQESIIKKHKTFLNSGGKFFIPLPILQVLGSE' A
#
# COMPACT_ATOMS: atom_id res chain seq x y z
N MET A 1 6.38 7.62 -6.34
CA MET A 1 5.76 7.26 -5.05
C MET A 1 5.50 8.54 -4.31
N GLU A 2 4.23 8.84 -4.04
CA GLU A 2 3.82 10.11 -3.44
C GLU A 2 3.81 10.04 -1.91
N TYR A 3 3.39 8.90 -1.36
CA TYR A 3 3.35 8.66 0.07
C TYR A 3 3.48 7.16 0.40
N LEU A 4 3.70 6.87 1.69
CA LEU A 4 3.61 5.53 2.26
C LEU A 4 2.38 5.44 3.14
N VAL A 5 1.83 4.23 3.24
CA VAL A 5 0.87 3.87 4.28
C VAL A 5 1.45 2.76 5.14
N ASP A 6 1.20 2.83 6.44
CA ASP A 6 1.64 1.81 7.41
C ASP A 6 0.59 1.72 8.52
N ASP A 7 0.40 0.55 9.12
CA ASP A 7 -0.54 0.38 10.24
C ASP A 7 0.09 0.74 11.60
N ASN A 8 1.43 0.84 11.66
CA ASN A 8 2.12 1.25 12.87
C ASN A 8 1.96 2.75 13.11
N GLN A 9 1.12 3.09 14.10
CA GLN A 9 0.84 4.47 14.50
C GLN A 9 2.08 5.30 14.81
N LEU A 10 3.16 4.67 15.30
CA LEU A 10 4.41 5.38 15.60
C LEU A 10 5.10 5.96 14.37
N LYS A 11 4.74 5.49 13.17
CA LYS A 11 5.29 5.98 11.91
C LYS A 11 4.46 7.10 11.28
N HIS A 12 3.21 7.29 11.70
CA HIS A 12 2.31 8.27 11.09
C HIS A 12 2.81 9.70 11.32
N GLY A 13 2.74 10.53 10.28
CA GLY A 13 3.24 11.91 10.33
C GLY A 13 4.77 12.02 10.30
N LEU A 14 5.48 10.90 10.23
CA LEU A 14 6.92 10.85 9.96
C LEU A 14 7.20 10.68 8.47
N TYR A 15 8.48 10.63 8.13
CA TYR A 15 8.98 10.48 6.77
C TYR A 15 9.88 9.25 6.65
N SER A 16 9.89 8.62 5.48
CA SER A 16 10.82 7.53 5.19
C SER A 16 12.28 8.03 5.18
N PRO A 17 13.23 7.21 5.65
CA PRO A 17 14.64 7.59 5.60
C PRO A 17 15.13 7.69 4.14
N GLY A 18 16.03 8.63 3.88
CA GLY A 18 16.61 8.88 2.56
C GLY A 18 15.71 9.70 1.65
N TYR A 19 14.58 9.13 1.23
CA TYR A 19 13.68 9.77 0.25
C TYR A 19 12.64 10.72 0.86
N HIS A 20 12.53 10.79 2.19
CA HIS A 20 11.62 11.69 2.88
C HIS A 20 10.16 11.58 2.39
N ILE A 21 9.69 10.35 2.17
CA ILE A 21 8.31 10.10 1.71
C ILE A 21 7.40 10.13 2.94
N PRO A 22 6.33 10.95 2.96
CA PRO A 22 5.43 11.04 4.11
C PRO A 22 4.70 9.72 4.37
N VAL A 23 4.49 9.38 5.64
CA VAL A 23 3.80 8.16 6.07
C VAL A 23 2.43 8.49 6.68
N TYR A 24 1.39 7.85 6.16
CA TYR A 24 0.00 8.03 6.59
C TYR A 24 -0.62 6.73 7.12
N PRO A 25 -1.76 6.84 7.82
CA PRO A 25 -2.63 5.70 8.08
C PRO A 25 -3.18 5.07 6.79
N SER A 26 -3.43 3.76 6.82
CA SER A 26 -3.90 2.98 5.67
C SER A 26 -5.26 3.42 5.13
N GLU A 27 -6.07 4.11 5.93
CA GLU A 27 -7.34 4.72 5.54
C GLU A 27 -7.19 5.69 4.36
N LYS A 28 -6.01 6.32 4.23
CA LYS A 28 -5.70 7.23 3.11
C LYS A 28 -5.84 6.58 1.74
N LEU A 29 -5.66 5.25 1.65
CA LEU A 29 -5.90 4.50 0.41
C LEU A 29 -7.34 4.64 -0.11
N TYR A 30 -8.31 4.77 0.79
CA TYR A 30 -9.73 4.83 0.43
C TYR A 30 -10.22 6.27 0.17
N GLU A 31 -9.50 7.24 0.71
CA GLU A 31 -9.71 8.67 0.45
C GLU A 31 -9.18 9.04 -0.92
N ASP A 32 -7.90 8.71 -1.18
CA ASP A 32 -7.19 9.14 -2.39
C ASP A 32 -7.47 8.20 -3.58
N LYS A 33 -7.88 6.95 -3.32
CA LYS A 33 -8.23 5.92 -4.33
C LYS A 33 -7.19 5.79 -5.45
N PRO A 34 -5.92 5.48 -5.11
CA PRO A 34 -4.88 5.34 -6.11
C PRO A 34 -5.15 4.14 -7.03
N ASP A 35 -4.72 4.24 -8.30
CA ASP A 35 -4.83 3.12 -9.24
C ASP A 35 -3.98 1.91 -8.82
N ILE A 36 -2.81 2.18 -8.24
CA ILE A 36 -1.82 1.17 -7.89
C ILE A 36 -1.23 1.43 -6.49
N VAL A 37 -1.18 0.39 -5.67
CA VAL A 37 -0.44 0.35 -4.40
C VAL A 37 0.72 -0.64 -4.51
N VAL A 38 1.94 -0.17 -4.25
CA VAL A 38 3.14 -1.02 -4.22
C VAL A 38 3.28 -1.66 -2.83
N VAL A 39 3.28 -2.98 -2.78
CA VAL A 39 3.40 -3.76 -1.53
C VAL A 39 4.88 -3.92 -1.17
N LEU A 40 5.44 -2.91 -0.48
CA LEU A 40 6.84 -2.96 -0.03
C LEU A 40 7.08 -4.02 1.07
N ALA A 41 6.10 -4.19 1.97
CA ALA A 41 6.10 -5.25 2.98
C ALA A 41 5.62 -6.59 2.37
N TRP A 42 6.22 -6.98 1.24
CA TRP A 42 5.79 -8.11 0.40
C TRP A 42 5.74 -9.46 1.15
N GLN A 43 6.56 -9.64 2.19
CA GLN A 43 6.51 -10.84 3.04
C GLN A 43 5.17 -11.01 3.75
N HIS A 44 4.40 -9.94 3.91
CA HIS A 44 3.08 -9.91 4.52
C HIS A 44 1.96 -9.67 3.50
N GLN A 45 2.23 -9.84 2.20
CA GLN A 45 1.30 -9.50 1.12
C GLN A 45 -0.11 -10.08 1.32
N GLU A 46 -0.23 -11.35 1.72
CA GLU A 46 -1.52 -12.00 1.88
C GLU A 46 -2.38 -11.33 2.97
N SER A 47 -1.74 -10.94 4.08
CA SER A 47 -2.40 -10.26 5.19
C SER A 47 -2.83 -8.85 4.79
N ILE A 48 -1.94 -8.12 4.10
CA ILE A 48 -2.21 -6.78 3.58
C ILE A 48 -3.38 -6.82 2.59
N ILE A 49 -3.32 -7.69 1.59
CA ILE A 49 -4.38 -7.85 0.57
C ILE A 49 -5.70 -8.25 1.23
N LYS A 50 -5.68 -9.18 2.18
CA LYS A 50 -6.89 -9.61 2.90
C LYS A 50 -7.52 -8.47 3.70
N LYS A 51 -6.73 -7.62 4.34
CA LYS A 51 -7.19 -6.45 5.08
C LYS A 51 -7.77 -5.37 4.14
N HIS A 52 -7.20 -5.22 2.95
CA HIS A 52 -7.55 -4.18 1.99
C HIS A 52 -8.35 -4.69 0.78
N LYS A 53 -9.20 -5.71 0.96
CA LYS A 53 -10.07 -6.22 -0.12
C LYS A 53 -11.00 -5.15 -0.70
N THR A 54 -11.45 -4.20 0.12
CA THR A 54 -12.29 -3.09 -0.35
C THR A 54 -11.58 -2.25 -1.39
N PHE A 55 -10.26 -2.06 -1.28
CA PHE A 55 -9.46 -1.33 -2.27
C PHE A 55 -9.46 -2.04 -3.64
N LEU A 56 -9.32 -3.38 -3.63
CA LEU A 56 -9.47 -4.19 -4.84
C LEU A 56 -10.88 -4.09 -5.44
N ASN A 57 -11.90 -4.15 -4.59
CA ASN A 57 -13.30 -4.04 -5.03
C ASN A 57 -13.64 -2.66 -5.60
N SER A 58 -12.88 -1.62 -5.25
CA SER A 58 -12.98 -0.28 -5.84
C SER A 58 -12.17 -0.10 -7.13
N GLY A 59 -11.58 -1.17 -7.68
CA GLY A 59 -10.81 -1.14 -8.93
C GLY A 59 -9.32 -0.87 -8.76
N GLY A 60 -8.84 -0.73 -7.52
CA GLY A 60 -7.42 -0.55 -7.23
C GLY A 60 -6.60 -1.82 -7.47
N LYS A 61 -5.31 -1.68 -7.74
CA LYS A 61 -4.40 -2.79 -8.03
C LYS A 61 -3.25 -2.84 -7.03
N PHE A 62 -2.91 -4.04 -6.53
CA PHE A 62 -1.70 -4.26 -5.74
C PHE A 62 -0.56 -4.72 -6.65
N PHE A 63 0.56 -4.00 -6.60
CA PHE A 63 1.80 -4.35 -7.26
C PHE A 63 2.76 -4.95 -6.23
N ILE A 64 3.06 -6.24 -6.37
CA ILE A 64 3.97 -6.97 -5.48
C ILE A 64 5.30 -7.14 -6.23
N PRO A 65 6.35 -6.39 -5.86
CA PRO A 65 7.61 -6.38 -6.62
C PRO A 65 8.47 -7.63 -6.41
N LEU A 66 8.29 -8.34 -5.30
CA LEU A 66 9.21 -9.39 -4.83
C LEU A 66 8.45 -10.55 -4.14
N PRO A 67 9.01 -11.76 -4.15
CA PRO A 67 10.24 -12.17 -4.86
C PRO A 67 9.99 -12.38 -6.36
N ILE A 68 8.73 -12.62 -6.74
CA ILE A 68 8.27 -12.73 -8.12
C ILE A 68 7.28 -11.59 -8.33
N LEU A 69 7.48 -10.85 -9.44
CA LEU A 69 6.62 -9.74 -9.81
C LEU A 69 5.18 -10.21 -10.02
N GLN A 70 4.23 -9.60 -9.31
CA GLN A 70 2.80 -9.90 -9.45
C GLN A 70 1.98 -8.60 -9.41
N VAL A 71 0.88 -8.60 -10.16
CA VAL A 71 -0.14 -7.54 -10.09
C VAL A 71 -1.47 -8.20 -9.78
N LEU A 72 -2.11 -7.77 -8.69
CA LEU A 72 -3.42 -8.25 -8.29
C LEU A 72 -4.44 -7.12 -8.42
N GLY A 73 -5.45 -7.32 -9.26
CA GLY A 73 -6.55 -6.39 -9.50
C GLY A 73 -7.39 -6.89 -10.68
N SER A 74 -8.56 -6.28 -10.90
CA SER A 74 -9.35 -6.54 -12.11
C SER A 74 -8.68 -5.90 -13.33
N GLU A 75 -8.80 -6.54 -14.49
CA GLU A 75 -8.41 -5.93 -15.78
C GLU A 75 -9.22 -4.66 -16.04
#